data_AF-A0A0D3KZ00-F1
#
_entry.id   AF-A0A0D3KZ00-F1
#
_cell.length_a   1.000
_cell.length_b   1.000
_cell.length_c   1.000
_cell.angle_alpha   90.00
_cell.angle_beta   90.00
_cell.angle_gamma   90.00
#
_symmetry.space_group_name_H-M   'P 1'
#
loop_
_entity.id
_entity.type
_entity.pdbx_description
1 polymer ?
#
loop_
_entity_poly.entity_id
_entity_poly.type
_entity_poly.pdbx_seq_one_letter_code
_entity_poly.pdbx_strand_id
1 'polypeptide(L)'
;MQHIPAMALLRAPIVIIEPTAVHSHSLILLHGMHCDGRMFQRLPQILTALGGNASGTRFIFPSSPDLSPACVRGETLAVQKPLRERTVLSSPSREQAVHRLLDAEVASLGGDPSRVAIGGNSQGGTVAIHAALTYPKPLAALFSLCSILLDVTPAPPALADRLPVYVFTAEFDQEYAPRFQHKCFKRLADVGFRLFSHVEPGAALSTHLSAGPPRLDHYTTSTAELHHAAAWASLALHGRPLPPVTYRDVPSAVPQPPLDFYHRGAGAILSEPPDGGAAGGWWASWWGTSGRVGANAS
;
A
#
# COMPACT_ATOMS: atom_id res chain seq x y z
N MET A 1 -2.52 -17.90 32.81
CA MET A 1 -1.98 -16.74 32.09
C MET A 1 -1.10 -17.28 30.97
N GLN A 2 -1.68 -17.54 29.79
CA GLN A 2 -0.95 -18.10 28.65
C GLN A 2 -0.73 -16.97 27.65
N HIS A 3 0.54 -16.67 27.37
CA HIS A 3 0.96 -15.75 26.32
C HIS A 3 0.51 -16.31 24.96
N ILE A 4 -0.45 -15.63 24.31
CA ILE A 4 -0.77 -15.85 22.91
C ILE A 4 0.18 -14.95 22.11
N PRO A 5 1.10 -15.50 21.28
CA PRO A 5 1.95 -14.66 20.43
C PRO A 5 1.07 -13.93 19.40
N ALA A 6 1.38 -12.66 19.16
CA ALA A 6 0.64 -11.74 18.28
C ALA A 6 0.55 -12.17 16.80
N MET A 7 1.05 -13.36 16.44
CA MET A 7 1.03 -13.90 15.08
C MET A 7 -0.24 -14.69 14.71
N ALA A 8 -1.16 -14.92 15.65
CA ALA A 8 -2.31 -15.79 15.41
C ALA A 8 -3.54 -15.14 14.74
N LEU A 9 -3.44 -13.88 14.25
CA LEU A 9 -4.60 -13.15 13.69
C LEU A 9 -4.47 -12.79 12.21
N LEU A 10 -3.52 -13.34 11.47
CA LEU A 10 -3.29 -12.99 10.07
C LEU A 10 -3.47 -14.24 9.20
N ARG A 11 -4.70 -14.50 8.76
CA ARG A 11 -5.06 -15.57 7.82
C ARG A 11 -4.70 -15.26 6.34
N ALA A 12 -4.02 -14.15 6.07
CA ALA A 12 -3.60 -13.73 4.74
C ALA A 12 -2.07 -13.69 4.63
N PRO A 13 -1.48 -13.98 3.46
CA PRO A 13 -0.03 -13.99 3.31
C PRO A 13 0.53 -12.58 3.58
N ILE A 14 1.44 -12.47 4.56
CA ILE A 14 2.21 -11.25 4.78
C ILE A 14 3.59 -11.50 4.23
N VAL A 15 4.06 -10.59 3.38
CA VAL A 15 5.47 -10.56 2.99
C VAL A 15 6.19 -9.74 4.05
N ILE A 16 6.97 -10.42 4.90
CA ILE A 16 7.90 -9.79 5.84
C ILE A 16 9.31 -10.05 5.33
N ILE A 17 10.06 -8.98 5.12
CA ILE A 17 11.49 -9.04 4.82
C ILE A 17 12.21 -8.54 6.06
N GLU A 18 12.77 -9.48 6.82
CA GLU A 18 13.51 -9.17 8.05
C GLU A 18 14.82 -8.44 7.73
N PRO A 19 15.25 -7.51 8.60
CA PRO A 19 16.53 -6.84 8.45
C PRO A 19 17.69 -7.84 8.59
N THR A 20 18.77 -7.60 7.84
CA THR A 20 20.02 -8.39 7.92
C THR A 20 21.01 -7.83 8.93
N ALA A 21 20.75 -6.62 9.44
CA ALA A 21 21.47 -5.97 10.53
C ALA A 21 20.52 -5.72 11.72
N VAL A 22 20.98 -4.97 12.72
CA VAL A 22 20.12 -4.56 13.85
C VAL A 22 18.88 -3.84 13.33
N HIS A 23 17.70 -4.32 13.75
CA HIS A 23 16.42 -3.71 13.40
C HIS A 23 16.37 -2.27 13.92
N SER A 24 16.35 -1.33 12.98
CA SER A 24 16.42 0.11 13.27
C SER A 24 15.20 0.86 12.75
N HIS A 25 14.54 0.34 11.72
CA HIS A 25 13.39 0.98 11.08
C HIS A 25 12.39 -0.07 10.58
N SER A 26 11.14 0.34 10.40
CA SER A 26 10.11 -0.46 9.73
C SER A 26 9.41 0.34 8.64
N LEU A 27 9.14 -0.31 7.50
CA LEU A 27 8.34 0.24 6.41
C LEU A 27 7.16 -0.67 6.12
N ILE A 28 5.95 -0.14 6.28
CA ILE A 28 4.69 -0.83 6.00
C ILE A 28 4.08 -0.27 4.71
N LEU A 29 3.79 -1.12 3.71
CA LEU A 29 3.08 -0.70 2.50
C LEU A 29 1.82 -1.55 2.26
N LEU A 30 0.69 -0.87 2.08
CA LEU A 30 -0.61 -1.48 1.83
C LEU A 30 -0.92 -1.51 0.33
N HIS A 31 -1.30 -2.67 -0.20
CA HIS A 31 -1.54 -2.87 -1.64
C HIS A 31 -2.86 -2.28 -2.13
N GLY A 32 -2.96 -2.04 -3.44
CA GLY A 32 -4.19 -1.61 -4.10
C GLY A 32 -5.26 -2.69 -4.17
N MET A 33 -6.47 -2.31 -4.57
CA MET A 33 -7.55 -3.27 -4.81
C MET A 33 -7.13 -4.26 -5.92
N HIS A 34 -7.45 -5.54 -5.75
CA HIS A 34 -7.00 -6.61 -6.66
C HIS A 34 -5.47 -6.78 -6.74
N CYS A 35 -4.73 -6.43 -5.70
CA CYS A 35 -3.30 -6.75 -5.56
C CYS A 35 -3.05 -7.52 -4.24
N ASP A 36 -1.79 -7.87 -4.00
CA ASP A 36 -1.32 -8.41 -2.73
C ASP A 36 0.01 -7.75 -2.30
N GLY A 37 0.51 -8.10 -1.11
CA GLY A 37 1.75 -7.50 -0.59
C GLY A 37 3.00 -7.78 -1.43
N ARG A 38 3.00 -8.81 -2.30
CA ARG A 38 4.16 -9.15 -3.13
C ARG A 38 4.46 -8.10 -4.17
N MET A 39 3.52 -7.20 -4.51
CA MET A 39 3.78 -6.09 -5.43
C MET A 39 4.95 -5.20 -4.96
N PHE A 40 5.20 -5.14 -3.65
CA PHE A 40 6.28 -4.34 -3.06
C PHE A 40 7.56 -5.13 -2.77
N GLN A 41 7.59 -6.45 -3.02
CA GLN A 41 8.70 -7.33 -2.56
C GLN A 41 10.09 -6.96 -3.11
N ARG A 42 10.15 -6.21 -4.22
CA ARG A 42 11.39 -5.73 -4.84
C ARG A 42 11.94 -4.44 -4.23
N LEU A 43 11.18 -3.80 -3.35
CA LEU A 43 11.54 -2.49 -2.78
C LEU A 43 12.92 -2.50 -2.08
N PRO A 44 13.30 -3.51 -1.27
CA PRO A 44 14.62 -3.52 -0.62
C PRO A 44 15.78 -3.63 -1.62
N GLN A 45 15.60 -4.40 -2.69
CA GLN A 45 16.60 -4.54 -3.76
C GLN A 45 16.74 -3.25 -4.55
N ILE A 46 15.62 -2.58 -4.87
CA ILE A 46 15.62 -1.27 -5.54
C ILE A 46 16.31 -0.23 -4.65
N LEU A 47 15.98 -0.17 -3.35
CA LEU A 47 16.64 0.71 -2.39
C LEU A 47 18.16 0.53 -2.39
N THR A 48 18.61 -0.73 -2.35
CA THR A 48 20.05 -1.05 -2.37
C THR A 48 20.69 -0.67 -3.71
N ALA A 49 20.02 -0.94 -4.83
CA ALA A 49 20.52 -0.61 -6.17
C ALA A 49 20.67 0.91 -6.40
N LEU A 50 19.81 1.72 -5.78
CA LEU A 50 19.91 3.18 -5.76
C LEU A 50 20.99 3.71 -4.81
N GLY A 51 21.73 2.83 -4.11
CA GLY A 51 22.77 3.19 -3.16
C GLY A 51 22.26 3.46 -1.73
N GLY A 52 20.99 3.14 -1.43
CA GLY A 52 20.42 3.20 -0.08
C GLY A 52 20.82 2.02 0.81
N ASN A 53 20.42 2.08 2.09
CA ASN A 53 20.69 1.01 3.04
C ASN A 53 19.39 0.32 3.49
N ALA A 54 19.17 -0.91 3.04
CA ALA A 54 18.03 -1.73 3.45
C ALA A 54 18.32 -2.58 4.71
N SER A 55 19.59 -2.76 5.11
CA SER A 55 19.99 -3.81 6.04
C SER A 55 19.36 -3.71 7.43
N GLY A 56 19.08 -2.50 7.93
CA GLY A 56 18.43 -2.28 9.23
C GLY A 56 16.91 -2.09 9.16
N THR A 57 16.30 -2.17 7.97
CA THR A 57 14.87 -1.91 7.77
C THR A 57 14.10 -3.23 7.66
N ARG A 58 13.08 -3.41 8.50
CA ARG A 58 12.07 -4.44 8.29
C ARG A 58 11.03 -3.94 7.30
N PHE A 59 10.74 -4.72 6.27
CA PHE A 59 9.68 -4.38 5.31
C PHE A 59 8.48 -5.29 5.53
N ILE A 60 7.30 -4.70 5.69
CA ILE A 60 6.05 -5.42 5.97
C ILE A 60 5.01 -5.07 4.90
N PHE A 61 4.64 -6.07 4.11
CA PHE A 61 3.63 -5.94 3.06
C PHE A 61 2.47 -6.91 3.35
N PRO A 62 1.48 -6.48 4.15
CA PRO A 62 0.33 -7.33 4.47
C PRO A 62 -0.55 -7.50 3.23
N SER A 63 -1.08 -8.70 3.01
CA SER A 63 -2.12 -8.93 1.99
C SER A 63 -3.50 -8.98 2.65
N SER A 64 -4.52 -8.56 1.90
CA SER A 64 -5.92 -8.77 2.30
C SER A 64 -6.28 -10.27 2.21
N PRO A 65 -7.03 -10.83 3.17
CA PRO A 65 -7.55 -12.20 3.09
C PRO A 65 -8.52 -12.42 1.92
N ASP A 66 -9.22 -11.37 1.49
CA ASP A 66 -10.11 -11.41 0.34
C ASP A 66 -9.32 -11.10 -0.95
N LEU A 67 -8.47 -12.03 -1.39
CA LEU A 67 -7.82 -11.94 -2.69
C LEU A 67 -8.85 -12.25 -3.78
N SER A 68 -9.29 -11.23 -4.52
CA SER A 68 -10.14 -11.43 -5.70
C SER A 68 -9.39 -12.30 -6.73
N PRO A 69 -10.05 -13.26 -7.42
CA PRO A 69 -9.42 -14.03 -8.49
C PRO A 69 -8.81 -13.17 -9.61
N ALA A 70 -9.31 -11.95 -9.82
CA ALA A 70 -8.73 -10.99 -10.77
C ALA A 70 -7.34 -10.50 -10.35
N CYS A 71 -7.07 -10.43 -9.04
CA CYS A 71 -5.75 -10.16 -8.47
C CYS A 71 -4.72 -11.21 -8.89
N VAL A 72 -5.16 -12.47 -8.97
CA VAL A 72 -4.30 -13.61 -9.30
C VAL A 72 -4.02 -13.67 -10.81
N ARG A 73 -4.95 -13.18 -11.65
CA ARG A 73 -4.87 -13.27 -13.12
C ARG A 73 -4.29 -12.02 -13.80
N GLY A 74 -3.97 -10.96 -13.06
CA GLY A 74 -3.45 -9.72 -13.67
C GLY A 74 -4.44 -9.01 -14.59
N GLU A 75 -5.71 -9.33 -14.46
CA GLU A 75 -6.77 -8.75 -15.30
C GLU A 75 -7.10 -7.35 -14.75
N THR A 76 -6.86 -6.31 -15.57
CA THR A 76 -7.31 -4.95 -15.29
C THR A 76 -8.84 -4.94 -15.33
N LEU A 77 -9.48 -5.10 -14.17
CA LEU A 77 -10.91 -4.86 -14.05
C LEU A 77 -11.15 -3.36 -14.05
N ALA A 78 -11.79 -2.86 -15.10
CA ALA A 78 -12.30 -1.49 -15.12
C ALA A 78 -13.13 -1.24 -13.86
N VAL A 79 -12.76 -0.24 -13.07
CA VAL A 79 -13.54 0.17 -11.90
C VAL A 79 -14.82 0.83 -12.41
N GLN A 80 -15.88 0.04 -12.54
CA GLN A 80 -17.15 0.52 -13.11
C GLN A 80 -17.89 1.51 -12.19
N LYS A 81 -17.42 1.74 -10.95
CA LYS A 81 -18.06 2.66 -9.99
C LYS A 81 -17.03 3.34 -9.09
N PRO A 82 -17.15 4.66 -8.84
CA PRO A 82 -16.25 5.39 -7.95
C PRO A 82 -16.24 4.74 -6.56
N LEU A 83 -15.04 4.56 -6.01
CA LEU A 83 -14.85 4.09 -4.64
C LEU A 83 -15.54 5.07 -3.69
N ARG A 84 -16.65 4.64 -3.09
CA ARG A 84 -17.31 5.39 -2.03
C ARG A 84 -16.45 5.30 -0.78
N GLU A 85 -16.24 6.42 -0.09
CA GLU A 85 -15.44 6.48 1.15
C GLU A 85 -15.92 5.47 2.19
N ARG A 86 -17.25 5.31 2.28
CA ARG A 86 -17.92 4.33 3.13
C ARG A 86 -17.58 2.88 2.78
N THR A 87 -17.06 2.57 1.59
CA THR A 87 -16.61 1.23 1.19
C THR A 87 -15.14 1.00 1.55
N VAL A 88 -14.30 2.03 1.42
CA VAL A 88 -12.86 1.95 1.74
C VAL A 88 -12.64 1.85 3.26
N LEU A 89 -13.35 2.66 4.03
CA LEU A 89 -13.27 2.69 5.51
C LEU A 89 -14.43 1.94 6.19
N SER A 90 -15.19 1.13 5.45
CA SER A 90 -16.48 0.54 5.87
C SER A 90 -16.45 -0.28 7.16
N SER A 91 -15.27 -0.60 7.67
CA SER A 91 -15.12 -1.33 8.90
C SER A 91 -14.08 -0.62 9.78
N PRO A 92 -14.48 -0.12 10.97
CA PRO A 92 -13.55 0.31 12.01
C PRO A 92 -12.44 -0.71 12.30
N SER A 93 -12.65 -1.98 11.94
CA SER A 93 -11.64 -3.04 12.03
C SER A 93 -10.38 -2.78 11.18
N ARG A 94 -10.47 -2.02 10.07
CA ARG A 94 -9.34 -1.78 9.15
C ARG A 94 -8.31 -0.85 9.75
N GLU A 95 -8.76 0.35 10.12
CA GLU A 95 -7.92 1.33 10.81
C GLU A 95 -7.29 0.70 12.05
N GLN A 96 -8.10 0.03 12.88
CA GLN A 96 -7.61 -0.63 14.10
C GLN A 96 -6.61 -1.75 13.81
N ALA A 97 -6.76 -2.50 12.72
CA ALA A 97 -5.78 -3.51 12.33
C ALA A 97 -4.45 -2.88 11.92
N VAL A 98 -4.49 -1.78 11.16
CA VAL A 98 -3.29 -1.02 10.78
C VAL A 98 -2.65 -0.39 12.01
N HIS A 99 -3.43 0.19 12.93
CA HIS A 99 -2.93 0.72 14.20
C HIS A 99 -2.27 -0.36 15.06
N ARG A 100 -2.84 -1.57 15.15
CA ARG A 100 -2.19 -2.69 15.86
C ARG A 100 -0.87 -3.11 15.21
N LEU A 101 -0.80 -3.09 13.88
CA LEU A 101 0.45 -3.36 13.16
C LEU A 101 1.49 -2.27 13.45
N LEU A 102 1.08 -0.99 13.41
CA LEU A 102 1.93 0.13 13.79
C LEU A 102 2.42 -0.01 15.24
N ASP A 103 1.54 -0.31 16.19
CA ASP A 103 1.90 -0.49 17.59
C ASP A 103 2.93 -1.61 17.79
N ALA A 104 2.77 -2.74 17.08
CA ALA A 104 3.72 -3.85 17.13
C ALA A 104 5.10 -3.45 16.61
N GLU A 105 5.16 -2.75 15.47
CA GLU A 105 6.43 -2.29 14.90
C GLU A 105 7.09 -1.23 15.77
N VAL A 106 6.32 -0.24 16.25
CA VAL A 106 6.79 0.78 17.20
C VAL A 106 7.34 0.13 18.47
N ALA A 107 6.66 -0.87 19.03
CA ALA A 107 7.13 -1.60 20.20
C ALA A 107 8.46 -2.33 19.95
N SER A 108 8.61 -2.99 18.79
CA SER A 108 9.86 -3.67 18.42
C SER A 108 11.04 -2.73 18.19
N LEU A 109 10.78 -1.44 17.94
CA LEU A 109 11.77 -0.38 17.77
C LEU A 109 11.99 0.45 19.05
N GLY A 110 11.66 -0.12 20.22
CA GLY A 110 11.87 0.54 21.51
C GLY A 110 10.85 1.64 21.83
N GLY A 111 9.69 1.61 21.19
CA GLY A 111 8.61 2.57 21.42
C GLY A 111 8.72 3.86 20.60
N ASP A 112 9.66 3.93 19.66
CA ASP A 112 9.93 5.12 18.84
C ASP A 112 9.15 5.10 17.51
N PRO A 113 8.06 5.89 17.38
CA PRO A 113 7.25 5.96 16.17
C PRO A 113 7.97 6.65 15.00
N SER A 114 9.00 7.46 15.28
CA SER A 114 9.77 8.16 14.24
C SER A 114 10.64 7.23 13.40
N ARG A 115 10.67 5.93 13.74
CA ARG A 115 11.38 4.87 13.00
C ARG A 115 10.46 4.02 12.12
N VAL A 116 9.17 4.30 12.12
CA VAL A 116 8.17 3.55 11.33
C VAL A 116 7.60 4.46 10.26
N ALA A 117 7.72 4.05 8.99
CA ALA A 117 7.02 4.68 7.88
C ALA A 117 5.87 3.79 7.39
N ILE A 118 4.80 4.42 6.88
CA ILE A 118 3.65 3.72 6.31
C ILE A 118 3.24 4.34 4.99
N GLY A 119 2.67 3.54 4.11
CA GLY A 119 2.04 4.04 2.90
C GLY A 119 1.28 2.97 2.15
N GLY A 120 0.99 3.23 0.90
CA GLY A 120 0.38 2.22 0.04
C GLY A 120 0.01 2.72 -1.33
N ASN A 121 -0.42 1.77 -2.16
CA ASN A 121 -0.90 2.01 -3.51
C ASN A 121 -2.43 2.04 -3.54
N SER A 122 -3.00 2.95 -4.33
CA SER A 122 -4.44 3.02 -4.62
C SER A 122 -5.31 2.93 -3.34
N GLN A 123 -6.23 1.96 -3.26
CA GLN A 123 -7.08 1.74 -2.08
C GLN A 123 -6.27 1.52 -0.78
N GLY A 124 -5.16 0.77 -0.84
CA GLY A 124 -4.28 0.57 0.31
C GLY A 124 -3.62 1.87 0.76
N GLY A 125 -3.22 2.72 -0.20
CA GLY A 125 -2.72 4.06 0.09
C GLY A 125 -3.75 4.91 0.83
N THR A 126 -5.01 4.84 0.43
CA THR A 126 -6.09 5.59 1.08
C THR A 126 -6.30 5.15 2.52
N VAL A 127 -6.24 3.83 2.79
CA VAL A 127 -6.32 3.27 4.15
C VAL A 127 -5.09 3.67 4.98
N ALA A 128 -3.89 3.61 4.40
CA ALA A 128 -2.65 4.00 5.05
C ALA A 128 -2.65 5.48 5.46
N ILE A 129 -3.09 6.37 4.55
CA ILE A 129 -3.23 7.80 4.82
C ILE A 129 -4.20 8.03 5.98
N HIS A 130 -5.37 7.39 5.95
CA HIS A 130 -6.35 7.52 7.02
C HIS A 130 -5.78 7.07 8.36
N ALA A 131 -5.22 5.86 8.40
CA ALA A 131 -4.65 5.29 9.61
C ALA A 131 -3.49 6.14 10.17
N ALA A 132 -2.61 6.66 9.31
CA ALA A 132 -1.47 7.48 9.74
C ALA A 132 -1.90 8.82 10.35
N LEU A 133 -2.93 9.46 9.77
CA LEU A 133 -3.42 10.76 10.24
C LEU A 133 -4.32 10.66 11.49
N THR A 134 -4.84 9.46 11.79
CA THR A 134 -5.57 9.17 13.04
C THR A 134 -4.73 8.46 14.09
N TYR A 135 -3.50 8.04 13.76
CA TYR A 135 -2.60 7.40 14.71
C TYR A 135 -2.07 8.45 15.72
N PRO A 136 -2.08 8.17 17.04
CA PRO A 136 -1.80 9.19 18.07
C PRO A 136 -0.32 9.64 18.13
N LYS A 137 0.58 8.96 17.42
CA LYS A 137 2.02 9.21 17.43
C LYS A 137 2.48 9.54 16.01
N PRO A 138 3.30 10.58 15.79
CA PRO A 138 3.80 10.89 14.45
C PRO A 138 4.75 9.80 13.98
N LEU A 139 4.46 9.26 12.80
CA LEU A 139 5.29 8.30 12.10
C LEU A 139 6.44 9.02 11.35
N ALA A 140 7.44 8.26 10.91
CA ALA A 140 8.60 8.78 10.17
C ALA A 140 8.18 9.47 8.87
N ALA A 141 7.25 8.86 8.14
CA ALA A 141 6.70 9.39 6.90
C ALA A 141 5.40 8.67 6.51
N LEU A 142 4.63 9.34 5.67
CA LEU A 142 3.47 8.80 4.98
C LEU A 142 3.72 8.79 3.46
N PHE A 143 3.58 7.64 2.81
CA PHE A 143 3.68 7.52 1.35
C PHE A 143 2.31 7.28 0.71
N SER A 144 1.98 8.09 -0.29
CA SER A 144 0.82 7.91 -1.14
C SER A 144 1.30 7.58 -2.56
N LEU A 145 0.93 6.40 -3.04
CA LEU A 145 1.30 5.96 -4.38
C LEU A 145 0.03 5.79 -5.23
N CYS A 146 -0.18 6.68 -6.21
CA CYS A 146 -1.39 6.72 -7.04
C CYS A 146 -2.67 6.59 -6.20
N SER A 147 -2.84 7.47 -5.21
CA SER A 147 -3.90 7.38 -4.20
C SER A 147 -4.44 8.76 -3.81
N ILE A 148 -5.43 8.78 -2.92
CA ILE A 148 -6.16 9.99 -2.51
C ILE A 148 -6.31 10.06 -0.99
N LEU A 149 -6.39 11.29 -0.47
CA LEU A 149 -6.90 11.59 0.86
C LEU A 149 -8.44 11.64 0.82
N LEU A 150 -9.12 10.78 1.58
CA LEU A 150 -10.59 10.81 1.70
C LEU A 150 -11.06 12.06 2.43
N ASP A 151 -12.22 12.59 2.05
CA ASP A 151 -12.88 13.75 2.67
C ASP A 151 -13.10 13.51 4.18
N VAL A 152 -13.47 12.28 4.57
CA VAL A 152 -13.62 11.87 5.99
C VAL A 152 -12.30 11.79 6.77
N THR A 153 -11.15 11.75 6.10
CA THR A 153 -9.86 11.68 6.80
C THR A 153 -9.51 13.03 7.41
N PRO A 154 -9.19 13.10 8.72
CA PRO A 154 -8.82 14.35 9.35
C PRO A 154 -7.45 14.84 8.85
N ALA A 155 -7.24 16.15 8.92
CA ALA A 155 -5.97 16.81 8.63
C ALA A 155 -5.49 17.56 9.89
N PRO A 156 -4.98 16.85 10.91
CA PRO A 156 -4.64 17.47 12.20
C PRO A 156 -3.40 18.37 12.05
N PRO A 157 -3.50 19.69 12.32
CA PRO A 157 -2.35 20.60 12.20
C PRO A 157 -1.16 20.22 13.11
N ALA A 158 -1.42 19.53 14.21
CA ALA A 158 -0.40 19.06 15.16
C ALA A 158 0.57 18.01 14.57
N LEU A 159 0.28 17.44 13.39
CA LEU A 159 1.17 16.53 12.67
C LEU A 159 1.92 17.21 11.51
N ALA A 160 1.58 18.45 11.16
CA ALA A 160 2.01 19.10 9.91
C ALA A 160 3.53 19.19 9.73
N ASP A 161 4.26 19.50 10.81
CA ASP A 161 5.71 19.61 10.86
C ASP A 161 6.42 18.30 11.26
N ARG A 162 5.65 17.28 11.68
CA ARG A 162 6.16 16.03 12.25
C ARG A 162 5.99 14.82 11.33
N LEU A 163 5.04 14.86 10.40
CA LEU A 163 4.74 13.77 9.47
C LEU A 163 4.93 14.26 8.01
N PRO A 164 6.11 14.08 7.41
CA PRO A 164 6.29 14.36 5.99
C PRO A 164 5.44 13.41 5.13
N VAL A 165 4.79 13.95 4.11
CA VAL A 165 3.93 13.19 3.20
C VAL A 165 4.52 13.21 1.80
N TYR A 166 4.76 12.04 1.24
CA TYR A 166 5.28 11.87 -0.11
C TYR A 166 4.15 11.38 -1.01
N VAL A 167 3.96 12.03 -2.16
CA VAL A 167 2.83 11.78 -3.06
C VAL A 167 3.36 11.49 -4.45
N PHE A 168 3.16 10.26 -4.93
CA PHE A 168 3.42 9.86 -6.30
C PHE A 168 2.12 9.87 -7.09
N THR A 169 2.10 10.58 -8.20
CA THR A 169 0.96 10.69 -9.11
C THR A 169 1.40 10.29 -10.52
N ALA A 170 0.70 9.37 -11.17
CA ALA A 170 0.88 9.12 -12.59
C ALA A 170 0.12 10.18 -13.42
N GLU A 171 0.76 10.80 -14.41
CA GLU A 171 0.16 11.88 -15.22
C GLU A 171 -1.14 11.47 -15.92
N PHE A 172 -1.25 10.22 -16.37
CA PHE A 172 -2.43 9.70 -17.07
C PHE A 172 -3.31 8.79 -16.20
N ASP A 173 -3.21 8.88 -14.87
CA ASP A 173 -4.11 8.17 -13.97
C ASP A 173 -5.58 8.54 -14.29
N GLN A 174 -6.40 7.54 -14.61
CA GLN A 174 -7.83 7.72 -14.89
C GLN A 174 -8.74 7.29 -13.73
N GLU A 175 -8.20 6.55 -12.75
CA GLU A 175 -8.93 6.11 -11.56
C GLU A 175 -8.94 7.24 -10.53
N TYR A 176 -7.76 7.79 -10.24
CA TYR A 176 -7.58 8.99 -9.45
C TYR A 176 -6.88 10.04 -10.29
N ALA A 177 -7.65 10.75 -11.12
CA ALA A 177 -7.09 11.80 -11.97
C ALA A 177 -6.18 12.77 -11.19
N PRO A 178 -5.03 13.22 -11.73
CA PRO A 178 -4.08 14.09 -11.02
C PRO A 178 -4.71 15.33 -10.42
N ARG A 179 -5.65 15.96 -11.14
CA ARG A 179 -6.43 17.10 -10.65
C ARG A 179 -7.21 16.79 -9.37
N PHE A 180 -7.71 15.56 -9.24
CA PHE A 180 -8.44 15.10 -8.09
C PHE A 180 -7.50 14.77 -6.93
N GLN A 181 -6.38 14.07 -7.20
CA GLN A 181 -5.33 13.85 -6.19
C GLN A 181 -4.83 15.18 -5.62
N HIS A 182 -4.51 16.15 -6.48
CA HIS A 182 -4.09 17.50 -6.07
C HIS A 182 -5.13 18.19 -5.17
N LYS A 183 -6.41 18.15 -5.55
CA LYS A 183 -7.50 18.70 -4.74
C LYS A 183 -7.57 18.03 -3.36
N CYS A 184 -7.46 16.71 -3.29
CA CYS A 184 -7.49 15.96 -2.03
C CYS A 184 -6.31 16.35 -1.12
N PHE A 185 -5.08 16.34 -1.64
CA PHE A 185 -3.88 16.66 -0.85
C PHE A 185 -3.74 18.13 -0.48
N LYS A 186 -4.39 19.04 -1.21
CA LYS A 186 -4.47 20.45 -0.83
C LYS A 186 -5.02 20.64 0.59
N ARG A 187 -5.89 19.75 1.07
CA ARG A 187 -6.38 19.79 2.48
C ARG A 187 -5.26 19.64 3.50
N LEU A 188 -4.21 18.88 3.21
CA LEU A 188 -3.03 18.78 4.08
C LEU A 188 -2.12 19.99 3.92
N ALA A 189 -1.91 20.46 2.69
CA ALA A 189 -1.12 21.67 2.43
C ALA A 189 -1.68 22.90 3.14
N ASP A 190 -3.01 23.06 3.12
CA ASP A 190 -3.73 24.20 3.71
C ASP A 190 -3.59 24.28 5.23
N VAL A 191 -3.29 23.16 5.89
CA VAL A 191 -3.02 23.11 7.34
C VAL A 191 -1.52 22.96 7.66
N GLY A 192 -0.64 23.13 6.65
CA GLY A 192 0.80 23.27 6.83
C GLY A 192 1.63 22.00 6.70
N PHE A 193 1.08 20.88 6.26
CA PHE A 193 1.87 19.65 6.08
C PHE A 193 2.99 19.84 5.05
N ARG A 194 4.15 19.25 5.33
CA ARG A 194 5.23 19.13 4.34
C ARG A 194 4.90 18.06 3.30
N LEU A 195 4.48 18.50 2.11
CA LEU A 195 4.19 17.63 0.98
C LEU A 195 5.39 17.57 0.01
N PHE A 196 5.81 16.36 -0.33
CA PHE A 196 6.79 16.07 -1.38
C PHE A 196 6.07 15.38 -2.52
N SER A 197 5.61 16.15 -3.51
CA SER A 197 4.83 15.62 -4.63
C SER A 197 5.69 15.39 -5.86
N HIS A 198 5.47 14.26 -6.53
CA HIS A 198 6.04 13.92 -7.82
C HIS A 198 4.92 13.50 -8.77
N VAL A 199 4.89 14.10 -9.95
CA VAL A 199 4.03 13.66 -11.05
C VAL A 199 4.92 12.96 -12.06
N GLU A 200 4.78 11.65 -12.18
CA GLU A 200 5.53 10.88 -13.17
C GLU A 200 4.90 11.09 -14.55
N PRO A 201 5.64 11.68 -15.50
CA PRO A 201 5.13 11.91 -16.84
C PRO A 201 4.94 10.57 -17.55
N GLY A 202 3.82 10.40 -18.23
CA GLY A 202 3.70 9.31 -19.20
C GLY A 202 4.36 9.70 -20.52
N ALA A 203 4.73 8.72 -21.34
CA ALA A 203 5.02 9.03 -22.72
C ALA A 203 3.75 9.55 -23.41
N ALA A 204 3.75 10.83 -23.79
CA ALA A 204 2.74 11.36 -24.72
C ALA A 204 2.74 10.50 -25.98
N LEU A 205 1.56 10.28 -26.59
CA LEU A 205 1.43 9.52 -27.84
C LEU A 205 2.57 9.88 -28.80
N SER A 206 3.43 8.91 -29.12
CA SER A 206 4.09 8.92 -30.41
C SER A 206 3.00 8.87 -31.47
N THR A 207 2.90 9.90 -32.29
CA THR A 207 1.93 10.00 -33.39
C THR A 207 2.22 9.06 -34.56
N HIS A 208 3.11 8.07 -34.43
CA HIS A 208 3.33 7.08 -35.48
C HIS A 208 3.63 5.65 -34.95
N LEU A 209 2.81 4.73 -35.46
CA LEU A 209 3.03 3.31 -35.79
C LEU A 209 3.53 2.35 -34.69
N SER A 210 2.59 1.51 -34.24
CA SER A 210 2.74 0.17 -33.62
C SER A 210 3.86 -0.01 -32.59
N ALA A 211 3.46 0.03 -31.31
CA ALA A 211 4.26 -0.19 -30.10
C ALA A 211 5.13 1.00 -29.65
N GLY A 212 4.47 2.10 -29.24
CA GLY A 212 5.11 3.16 -28.44
C GLY A 212 5.34 2.74 -26.97
N PRO A 213 6.20 3.45 -26.22
CA PRO A 213 6.45 3.18 -24.80
C PRO A 213 5.15 3.29 -23.98
N PRO A 214 5.00 2.49 -22.89
CA PRO A 214 3.72 2.35 -22.20
C PRO A 214 3.30 3.69 -21.59
N ARG A 215 2.00 4.03 -21.77
CA ARG A 215 1.38 5.14 -21.05
C ARG A 215 1.39 4.79 -19.58
N LEU A 216 1.98 5.63 -18.73
CA LEU A 216 1.90 5.43 -17.29
C LEU A 216 0.50 5.82 -16.81
N ASP A 217 -0.37 4.82 -16.67
CA ASP A 217 -1.71 4.90 -16.08
C ASP A 217 -1.74 4.26 -14.69
N HIS A 218 -2.90 4.27 -14.03
CA HIS A 218 -3.11 3.77 -12.67
C HIS A 218 -2.65 2.32 -12.45
N TYR A 219 -2.70 1.50 -13.50
CA TYR A 219 -2.46 0.06 -13.44
C TYR A 219 -1.13 -0.36 -14.05
N THR A 220 -0.51 0.51 -14.85
CA THR A 220 0.90 0.30 -15.19
C THR A 220 1.72 0.35 -13.92
N THR A 221 2.16 -0.82 -13.47
CA THR A 221 3.10 -0.96 -12.36
C THR A 221 4.41 -0.35 -12.85
N SER A 222 4.54 0.95 -12.70
CA SER A 222 5.75 1.62 -13.13
C SER A 222 6.84 1.20 -12.16
N THR A 223 7.93 0.68 -12.71
CA THR A 223 9.15 0.51 -11.93
C THR A 223 9.51 1.82 -11.20
N ALA A 224 9.15 2.98 -11.79
CA ALA A 224 9.31 4.31 -11.20
C ALA A 224 8.61 4.49 -9.85
N GLU A 225 7.37 4.03 -9.65
CA GLU A 225 6.64 4.14 -8.38
C GLU A 225 7.42 3.51 -7.22
N LEU A 226 7.92 2.28 -7.41
CA LEU A 226 8.74 1.59 -6.39
C LEU A 226 10.11 2.25 -6.21
N HIS A 227 10.68 2.85 -7.26
CA HIS A 227 11.93 3.57 -7.15
C HIS A 227 11.78 4.88 -6.37
N HIS A 228 10.69 5.63 -6.59
CA HIS A 228 10.35 6.79 -5.76
C HIS A 228 10.10 6.38 -4.31
N ALA A 229 9.32 5.33 -4.08
CA ALA A 229 9.10 4.80 -2.74
C ALA A 229 10.43 4.41 -2.06
N ALA A 230 11.38 3.81 -2.79
CA ALA A 230 12.70 3.48 -2.28
C ALA A 230 13.54 4.73 -1.95
N ALA A 231 13.58 5.71 -2.86
CA ALA A 231 14.29 6.97 -2.63
C ALA A 231 13.74 7.73 -1.42
N TRP A 232 12.41 7.79 -1.29
CA TRP A 232 11.74 8.40 -0.15
C TRP A 232 11.94 7.62 1.15
N ALA A 233 11.94 6.29 1.10
CA ALA A 233 12.28 5.46 2.27
C ALA A 233 13.71 5.72 2.74
N SER A 234 14.68 5.86 1.82
CA SER A 234 16.05 6.22 2.17
C SER A 234 16.14 7.58 2.87
N LEU A 235 15.42 8.58 2.36
CA LEU A 235 15.42 9.90 2.95
C LEU A 235 14.70 9.92 4.31
N ALA A 236 13.49 9.36 4.37
CA ALA A 236 12.61 9.44 5.53
C ALA A 236 13.11 8.60 6.71
N LEU A 237 13.62 7.39 6.46
CA LEU A 237 14.06 6.48 7.51
C LEU A 237 15.54 6.68 7.84
N HIS A 238 16.40 6.92 6.84
CA HIS A 238 17.85 6.94 7.04
C HIS A 238 18.48 8.33 6.89
N GLY A 239 17.68 9.37 6.64
CA GLY A 239 18.19 10.72 6.40
C GLY A 239 19.07 10.83 5.17
N ARG A 240 19.02 9.85 4.26
CA ARG A 240 19.94 9.73 3.12
C ARG A 240 19.21 10.02 1.81
N PRO A 241 19.39 11.19 1.19
CA PRO A 241 18.85 11.45 -0.13
C PRO A 241 19.52 10.54 -1.16
N LEU A 242 18.71 10.00 -2.06
CA LEU A 242 19.16 9.24 -3.23
C LEU A 242 18.92 10.07 -4.50
N PRO A 243 19.65 9.80 -5.59
CA PRO A 243 19.47 10.54 -6.84
C PRO A 243 18.01 10.51 -7.32
N PRO A 244 17.56 11.57 -8.03
CA PRO A 244 16.22 11.59 -8.60
C PRO A 244 16.04 10.39 -9.53
N VAL A 245 14.93 9.70 -9.36
CA VAL A 245 14.55 8.58 -10.22
C VAL A 245 13.58 9.13 -11.24
N THR A 246 13.83 8.89 -12.52
CA THR A 246 12.80 9.06 -13.55
C THR A 246 12.51 7.72 -14.22
N TYR A 247 11.32 7.55 -14.81
CA TYR A 247 11.01 6.37 -15.62
C TYR A 247 12.04 6.13 -16.74
N ARG A 248 12.72 7.18 -17.21
CA ARG A 248 13.78 7.11 -18.23
C ARG A 248 15.08 6.49 -17.72
N ASP A 249 15.33 6.56 -16.41
CA ASP A 249 16.53 5.99 -15.77
C ASP A 249 16.34 4.50 -15.42
N VAL A 250 15.10 4.01 -15.49
CA VAL A 250 14.82 2.58 -15.39
C VAL A 250 15.08 1.97 -16.77
N PRO A 251 16.04 1.03 -16.92
CA PRO A 251 16.25 0.35 -18.19
C PRO A 251 14.92 -0.26 -18.65
N SER A 252 14.54 -0.01 -19.91
CA SER A 252 13.32 -0.53 -20.55
C SER A 252 13.28 -2.06 -20.71
N ALA A 253 14.12 -2.81 -20.01
CA ALA A 253 14.34 -4.23 -20.23
C ALA A 253 14.65 -4.97 -18.93
N VAL A 254 13.63 -5.14 -18.10
CA VAL A 254 13.32 -6.51 -17.66
C VAL A 254 11.86 -6.70 -18.04
N PRO A 255 11.53 -7.53 -19.05
CA PRO A 255 10.17 -7.99 -19.20
C PRO A 255 9.73 -8.48 -17.83
N GLN A 256 8.71 -7.85 -17.25
CA GLN A 256 8.03 -8.51 -16.15
C GLN A 256 7.68 -9.89 -16.72
N PRO A 257 8.00 -11.00 -16.04
CA PRO A 257 7.38 -12.25 -16.43
C PRO A 257 5.88 -11.95 -16.52
N PRO A 258 5.17 -12.41 -17.56
CA PRO A 258 3.71 -12.43 -17.48
C PRO A 258 3.36 -13.06 -16.12
N LEU A 259 2.34 -12.54 -15.43
CA LEU A 259 1.93 -13.03 -14.12
C LEU A 259 1.80 -14.57 -14.06
N ASP A 260 1.60 -15.19 -15.23
CA ASP A 260 1.71 -16.61 -15.57
C ASP A 260 2.97 -17.34 -15.06
N PHE A 261 4.10 -16.66 -14.85
CA PHE A 261 5.35 -17.32 -14.39
C PHE A 261 5.33 -17.72 -12.91
N TYR A 262 4.30 -17.33 -12.15
CA TYR A 262 4.08 -17.78 -10.78
C TYR A 262 3.33 -19.12 -10.69
N HIS A 263 2.94 -19.74 -11.82
CA HIS A 263 2.09 -20.94 -11.85
C HIS A 263 2.78 -22.31 -11.74
N ARG A 264 4.09 -22.43 -11.48
CA ARG A 264 4.69 -23.77 -11.23
C ARG A 264 5.67 -23.79 -10.06
N GLY A 265 5.13 -24.02 -8.88
CA GLY A 265 5.78 -24.74 -7.79
C GLY A 265 4.77 -25.74 -7.23
N ALA A 266 5.02 -27.02 -7.49
CA ALA A 266 4.06 -28.11 -7.34
C ALA A 266 3.57 -28.36 -5.90
N GLY A 267 2.29 -28.72 -5.79
CA GLY A 267 1.86 -29.90 -5.03
C GLY A 267 1.29 -29.66 -3.62
N ALA A 268 0.02 -29.29 -3.52
CA ALA A 268 -0.91 -29.90 -2.56
C ALA A 268 -2.36 -29.61 -2.99
N ILE A 269 -3.00 -30.65 -3.52
CA ILE A 269 -4.44 -30.73 -3.81
C ILE A 269 -5.18 -30.73 -2.48
N LEU A 270 -6.21 -29.89 -2.31
CA LEU A 270 -7.43 -30.27 -1.59
C LEU A 270 -8.65 -29.65 -2.29
N SER A 271 -9.63 -30.52 -2.50
CA SER A 271 -10.87 -30.44 -3.29
C SER A 271 -11.86 -29.36 -2.89
N GLU A 272 -12.58 -28.82 -3.88
CA GLU A 272 -13.83 -28.05 -3.69
C GLU A 272 -15.00 -28.93 -3.22
N PRO A 273 -15.98 -28.36 -2.47
CA PRO A 273 -17.35 -28.83 -2.48
C PRO A 273 -18.29 -27.90 -3.27
N PRO A 274 -19.47 -28.42 -3.67
CA PRO A 274 -20.24 -27.92 -4.80
C PRO A 274 -21.20 -26.76 -4.47
N ASP A 275 -21.64 -26.12 -5.55
CA ASP A 275 -22.55 -24.98 -5.64
C ASP A 275 -23.81 -25.02 -4.75
N GLY A 276 -24.24 -23.82 -4.35
CA GLY A 276 -25.65 -23.51 -4.16
C GLY A 276 -25.96 -22.55 -3.00
N GLY A 277 -26.31 -21.30 -3.32
CA GLY A 277 -27.26 -20.53 -2.49
C GLY A 277 -26.86 -19.10 -2.12
N ALA A 278 -27.65 -18.16 -2.66
CA ALA A 278 -27.87 -16.78 -2.22
C ALA A 278 -26.74 -15.75 -2.39
N ALA A 279 -26.96 -14.85 -3.37
CA ALA A 279 -26.31 -13.56 -3.48
C ALA A 279 -26.57 -12.71 -2.23
N GLY A 280 -25.60 -12.68 -1.31
CA GLY A 280 -25.62 -11.83 -0.13
C GLY A 280 -24.20 -11.58 0.40
N GLY A 281 -23.80 -10.31 0.45
CA GLY A 281 -22.75 -9.84 1.37
C GLY A 281 -21.28 -9.99 0.97
N TRP A 282 -20.90 -9.61 -0.26
CA TRP A 282 -19.49 -9.55 -0.69
C TRP A 282 -18.77 -8.30 -0.12
N TRP A 283 -18.60 -8.23 1.20
CA TRP A 283 -17.67 -7.29 1.88
C TRP A 283 -17.55 -7.51 3.41
N ALA A 284 -18.25 -8.50 3.97
CA ALA A 284 -18.35 -8.69 5.43
C ALA A 284 -17.31 -9.65 6.04
N SER A 285 -16.50 -10.34 5.23
CA SER A 285 -15.67 -11.45 5.70
C SER A 285 -14.33 -11.05 6.34
N TRP A 286 -13.99 -9.75 6.39
CA TRP A 286 -12.64 -9.32 6.82
C TRP A 286 -12.27 -9.87 8.21
N TRP A 287 -13.04 -9.66 9.30
CA TRP A 287 -12.56 -10.05 10.66
C TRP A 287 -13.63 -10.44 11.69
N GLY A 288 -14.66 -11.17 11.28
CA GLY A 288 -15.58 -11.88 12.18
C GLY A 288 -16.81 -11.07 12.62
N THR A 289 -17.98 -11.47 12.15
CA THR A 289 -19.22 -11.22 12.89
C THR A 289 -19.30 -12.22 14.04
N SER A 290 -19.33 -11.69 15.25
CA SER A 290 -19.74 -12.35 16.49
C SER A 290 -20.95 -13.26 16.26
N GLY A 291 -20.89 -14.45 16.85
CA GLY A 291 -21.97 -15.43 16.84
C GLY A 291 -23.30 -14.79 17.24
N ARG A 292 -24.38 -15.26 16.59
CA ARG A 292 -25.73 -15.03 17.10
C ARG A 292 -25.80 -15.66 18.49
N VAL A 293 -25.76 -14.81 19.51
CA VAL A 293 -26.34 -15.13 20.81
C VAL A 293 -27.84 -15.21 20.57
N GLY A 294 -28.37 -16.43 20.46
CA GLY A 294 -29.79 -16.67 20.58
C GLY A 294 -30.21 -16.36 22.02
N ALA A 295 -30.80 -15.19 22.23
CA ALA A 295 -31.61 -14.94 23.41
C ALA A 295 -33.06 -15.36 23.09
N ASN A 296 -33.60 -16.19 23.97
CA ASN A 296 -34.94 -16.80 23.96
C ASN A 296 -36.10 -15.80 23.84
N ALA A 297 -37.17 -16.25 23.17
CA ALA A 297 -38.60 -16.21 23.54
C ALA A 297 -39.35 -16.68 22.28
N SER A 298 -40.26 -17.65 22.28
CA SER A 298 -41.23 -18.12 23.28
C SER A 298 -41.74 -19.50 22.87
#